data_AF-A0A0C1Z898-F1
#
_entry.id   AF-A0A0C1Z898-F1
#
_cell.length_a   1.000
_cell.length_b   1.000
_cell.length_c   1.000
_cell.angle_alpha   90.00
_cell.angle_beta   90.00
_cell.angle_gamma   90.00
#
_symmetry.space_group_name_H-M   'P 1'
#
loop_
_entity.id
_entity.type
_entity.pdbx_description
1 polymer ?
#
loop_
_entity_poly.entity_id
_entity_poly.type
_entity_poly.pdbx_seq_one_letter_code
_entity_poly.pdbx_strand_id
1 'polypeptide(L)'
;MPDESLEPTATPTPAAAAPELSEEERLEQAKALYIEAEQKAAAEDWPAAVELYEQAYFLVPGKHGFALKVGTSADKAGDCKKATQYLEHFVTYAEPDKYGDDLKQAKKILAALNKQGCD
;
A
#
# COMPACT_ATOMS: atom_id res chain seq x y z
N MET A 1 -2.39 28.65 -58.26
CA MET A 1 -1.19 28.87 -57.43
C MET A 1 -1.46 30.09 -56.55
N PRO A 2 -1.02 30.15 -55.28
CA PRO A 2 -0.40 29.14 -54.39
C PRO A 2 -1.39 28.70 -53.26
N ASP A 3 -1.37 27.47 -52.75
CA ASP A 3 -0.43 26.85 -51.80
C ASP A 3 -0.35 27.58 -50.45
N GLU A 4 -1.07 27.07 -49.44
CA GLU A 4 -0.62 27.21 -48.06
C GLU A 4 -1.00 25.93 -47.29
N SER A 5 -0.08 24.98 -47.41
CA SER A 5 0.10 23.85 -46.54
C SER A 5 0.38 24.32 -45.11
N LEU A 6 -0.52 24.02 -44.17
CA LEU A 6 -0.20 23.93 -42.75
C LEU A 6 -0.99 22.77 -42.13
N GLU A 7 -0.37 21.59 -42.17
CA GLU A 7 -0.58 20.57 -41.15
C GLU A 7 -0.08 21.15 -39.81
N PRO A 8 -0.85 20.99 -38.72
CA PRO A 8 -0.17 20.71 -37.45
C PRO A 8 -0.62 19.35 -36.93
N THR A 9 0.30 18.41 -37.08
CA THR A 9 0.76 17.52 -36.02
C THR A 9 -0.31 16.68 -35.33
N ALA A 10 -0.34 15.40 -35.71
CA ALA A 10 -0.80 14.33 -34.86
C ALA A 10 -0.18 14.46 -33.46
N THR A 11 -0.95 14.93 -32.50
CA THR A 11 -0.70 14.62 -31.09
C THR A 11 -0.91 13.12 -30.93
N PRO A 12 0.04 12.37 -30.35
CA PRO A 12 -0.28 11.06 -29.82
C PRO A 12 -1.23 11.33 -28.64
N THR A 13 -2.54 11.23 -28.84
CA THR A 13 -3.45 11.14 -27.70
C THR A 13 -3.08 9.85 -26.97
N PRO A 14 -2.58 9.93 -25.73
CA PRO A 14 -2.17 8.74 -24.99
C PRO A 14 -3.37 7.82 -24.84
N ALA A 15 -3.10 6.54 -25.05
CA ALA A 15 -4.05 5.46 -24.85
C ALA A 15 -4.78 5.66 -23.52
N ALA A 16 -6.12 5.75 -23.59
CA ALA A 16 -7.08 5.44 -22.54
C ALA A 16 -6.51 5.44 -21.11
N ALA A 17 -6.21 6.62 -20.57
CA ALA A 17 -6.07 6.76 -19.13
C ALA A 17 -7.45 6.50 -18.53
N ALA A 18 -7.62 5.33 -17.91
CA ALA A 18 -8.64 5.14 -16.88
C ALA A 18 -8.62 6.37 -15.97
N PRO A 19 -9.75 6.84 -15.40
CA PRO A 19 -9.76 8.05 -14.57
C PRO A 19 -8.70 7.92 -13.49
N GLU A 20 -7.55 8.56 -13.72
CA GLU A 20 -6.42 8.51 -12.82
C GLU A 20 -6.81 9.43 -11.69
N LEU A 21 -7.43 8.86 -10.65
CA LEU A 21 -7.72 9.57 -9.41
C LEU A 21 -6.50 10.43 -9.07
N SER A 22 -6.74 11.71 -8.79
CA SER A 22 -5.68 12.62 -8.41
C SER A 22 -4.94 12.07 -7.19
N GLU A 23 -3.65 12.38 -7.03
CA GLU A 23 -2.87 11.90 -5.87
C GLU A 23 -3.55 12.24 -4.53
N GLU A 24 -4.21 13.40 -4.48
CA GLU A 24 -5.01 13.84 -3.34
C GLU A 24 -6.25 12.97 -3.11
N GLU A 25 -7.01 12.66 -4.17
CA GLU A 25 -8.18 11.76 -4.09
C GLU A 25 -7.79 10.34 -3.66
N ARG A 26 -6.69 9.80 -4.19
CA ARG A 26 -6.15 8.50 -3.76
C ARG A 26 -5.80 8.50 -2.29
N LEU A 27 -5.22 9.60 -1.81
CA LEU A 27 -4.85 9.76 -0.41
C LEU A 27 -6.08 9.89 0.50
N GLU A 28 -7.11 10.62 0.08
CA GLU A 28 -8.38 10.69 0.81
C GLU A 28 -9.10 9.34 0.86
N GLN A 29 -9.16 8.62 -0.26
CA GLN A 29 -9.71 7.26 -0.30
C GLN A 29 -8.91 6.29 0.57
N ALA A 30 -7.58 6.34 0.51
CA ALA A 30 -6.73 5.51 1.36
C ALA A 30 -6.94 5.79 2.85
N LYS A 31 -7.19 7.05 3.24
CA LYS A 31 -7.55 7.41 4.62
C LYS A 31 -8.91 6.83 5.02
N ALA A 32 -9.92 6.92 4.14
CA ALA A 32 -11.23 6.35 4.42
C ALA A 32 -11.15 4.83 4.63
N LEU A 33 -10.44 4.13 3.74
CA LEU A 33 -10.17 2.70 3.86
C LEU A 33 -9.38 2.37 5.14
N TYR A 34 -8.39 3.18 5.50
CA TYR A 34 -7.62 3.01 6.73
C TYR A 34 -8.51 3.10 7.97
N ILE A 35 -9.41 4.08 8.03
CA ILE A 35 -10.33 4.24 9.17
C ILE A 35 -11.24 3.02 9.28
N GLU A 36 -11.78 2.52 8.16
CA GLU A 36 -12.60 1.32 8.15
C GLU A 36 -11.78 0.08 8.56
N ALA A 37 -10.55 -0.04 8.09
CA ALA A 37 -9.63 -1.10 8.47
C ALA A 37 -9.31 -1.09 9.97
N GLU A 38 -9.12 0.09 10.57
CA GLU A 38 -8.93 0.24 12.02
C GLU A 38 -10.16 -0.22 12.79
N GLN A 39 -11.37 0.04 12.29
CA GLN A 39 -12.61 -0.45 12.90
C GLN A 39 -12.70 -1.98 12.82
N LYS A 40 -12.37 -2.58 11.66
CA LYS A 40 -12.30 -4.04 11.52
C LYS A 40 -11.24 -4.66 12.44
N ALA A 41 -10.05 -4.06 12.49
CA ALA A 41 -8.98 -4.46 13.40
C ALA A 41 -9.39 -4.35 14.88
N ALA A 42 -10.10 -3.29 15.25
CA ALA A 42 -10.62 -3.11 16.61
C ALA A 42 -11.70 -4.13 16.98
N ALA A 43 -12.47 -4.61 15.99
CA ALA A 43 -13.41 -5.71 16.13
C ALA A 43 -12.74 -7.10 16.02
N GLU A 44 -11.41 -7.16 15.96
CA GLU A 44 -10.62 -8.38 15.77
C GLU A 44 -10.91 -9.12 14.45
N ASP A 45 -11.57 -8.45 13.51
CA ASP A 45 -11.78 -8.92 12.15
C ASP A 45 -10.53 -8.61 11.31
N TRP A 46 -9.45 -9.32 11.65
CA TRP A 46 -8.16 -9.21 10.98
C TRP A 46 -8.19 -9.48 9.47
N PRO A 47 -8.90 -10.50 8.93
CA PRO A 47 -8.92 -10.72 7.48
C PRO A 47 -9.55 -9.54 6.73
N ALA A 48 -10.68 -8.98 7.18
CA ALA A 48 -11.24 -7.81 6.51
C ALA A 48 -10.35 -6.57 6.68
N ALA A 49 -9.70 -6.41 7.84
CA ALA A 49 -8.76 -5.32 8.05
C ALA A 49 -7.58 -5.38 7.07
N VAL A 50 -7.03 -6.57 6.83
CA VAL A 50 -5.95 -6.79 5.86
C VAL A 50 -6.36 -6.33 4.47
N GLU A 51 -7.53 -6.73 3.99
CA GLU A 51 -8.01 -6.35 2.64
C GLU A 51 -8.15 -4.83 2.51
N LEU A 52 -8.64 -4.15 3.54
CA LEU A 52 -8.83 -2.70 3.52
C LEU A 52 -7.48 -1.94 3.62
N TYR A 53 -6.56 -2.39 4.48
CA TYR A 53 -5.22 -1.81 4.55
C TYR A 53 -4.44 -2.02 3.25
N GLU A 54 -4.63 -3.17 2.60
CA GLU A 54 -3.97 -3.49 1.34
C GLU A 54 -4.49 -2.60 0.20
N GLN A 55 -5.81 -2.39 0.13
CA GLN A 55 -6.39 -1.41 -0.80
C GLN A 55 -5.87 0.00 -0.54
N ALA A 56 -5.77 0.43 0.72
CA ALA A 56 -5.19 1.72 1.08
C ALA A 56 -3.72 1.82 0.65
N TYR A 57 -2.94 0.74 0.82
CA TYR A 57 -1.55 0.67 0.36
C TYR A 57 -1.44 0.81 -1.16
N PHE A 58 -2.29 0.14 -1.94
CA PHE A 58 -2.24 0.22 -3.41
C PHE A 58 -2.59 1.61 -3.95
N LEU A 59 -3.43 2.37 -3.24
CA LEU A 59 -3.72 3.76 -3.61
C LEU A 59 -2.54 4.70 -3.37
N VAL A 60 -1.73 4.44 -2.34
CA VAL A 60 -0.60 5.28 -1.92
C VAL A 60 0.62 4.44 -1.47
N PRO A 61 1.29 3.74 -2.40
CA PRO A 61 2.37 2.79 -2.07
C PRO A 61 3.61 3.45 -1.46
N GLY A 62 3.77 4.77 -1.66
CA GLY A 62 4.83 5.57 -1.02
C GLY A 62 4.62 5.80 0.48
N LYS A 63 3.44 5.51 1.04
CA LYS A 63 3.19 5.56 2.48
C LYS A 63 3.47 4.20 3.10
N HIS A 64 4.74 3.95 3.41
CA HIS A 64 5.20 2.67 3.98
C HIS A 64 4.49 2.27 5.28
N GLY A 65 3.95 3.24 6.05
CA GLY A 65 3.11 2.93 7.22
C GLY A 65 1.91 2.00 6.93
N PHE A 66 1.35 2.01 5.72
CA PHE A 66 0.31 1.04 5.36
C PHE A 66 0.85 -0.38 5.21
N ALA A 67 2.06 -0.56 4.68
CA ALA A 67 2.68 -1.88 4.58
C ALA A 67 2.87 -2.52 5.96
N LEU A 68 3.26 -1.73 6.97
CA LEU A 68 3.32 -2.20 8.35
C LEU A 68 1.96 -2.73 8.83
N LYS A 69 0.88 -1.97 8.58
CA LYS A 69 -0.48 -2.30 9.01
C LYS A 69 -1.00 -3.57 8.33
N VAL A 70 -0.81 -3.69 7.01
CA VAL A 70 -1.10 -4.93 6.28
C VAL A 70 -0.34 -6.09 6.91
N GLY A 71 0.96 -5.92 7.14
CA GLY A 71 1.83 -6.95 7.72
C GLY A 71 1.42 -7.42 9.12
N THR A 72 1.15 -6.47 10.03
CA THR A 72 0.71 -6.77 11.40
C THR A 72 -0.68 -7.37 11.45
N SER A 73 -1.61 -6.89 10.63
CA SER A 73 -2.95 -7.47 10.55
C SER A 73 -2.94 -8.85 9.91
N ALA A 74 -2.07 -9.09 8.92
CA ALA A 74 -1.92 -10.40 8.28
C ALA A 74 -1.34 -11.44 9.25
N ASP A 75 -0.35 -11.08 10.06
CA ASP A 75 0.17 -11.93 11.14
C ASP A 75 -0.96 -12.36 12.09
N LYS A 76 -1.80 -11.41 12.51
CA LYS A 76 -2.95 -11.68 13.38
C LYS A 76 -4.07 -12.48 12.71
N ALA A 77 -4.24 -12.33 11.40
CA ALA A 77 -5.16 -13.14 10.60
C ALA A 77 -4.64 -14.58 10.38
N GLY A 78 -3.38 -14.87 10.75
CA GLY A 78 -2.72 -16.15 10.46
C GLY A 78 -2.20 -16.27 9.03
N ASP A 79 -2.21 -15.17 8.25
CA ASP A 79 -1.78 -15.13 6.86
C ASP A 79 -0.28 -14.80 6.77
N CYS A 80 0.52 -15.76 7.23
CA CYS A 80 1.92 -15.50 7.52
C CYS A 80 2.77 -15.16 6.29
N LYS A 81 2.43 -15.69 5.11
CA LYS A 81 3.10 -15.32 3.85
C LYS A 81 2.91 -13.85 3.52
N LYS A 82 1.67 -13.36 3.62
CA LYS A 82 1.35 -11.95 3.39
C LYS A 82 2.03 -11.09 4.46
N ALA A 83 1.99 -11.51 5.72
CA ALA A 83 2.65 -10.82 6.81
C ALA A 83 4.15 -10.62 6.53
N THR A 84 4.87 -11.70 6.17
CA THR A 84 6.29 -11.64 5.83
C THR A 84 6.55 -10.68 4.68
N GLN A 85 5.86 -10.82 3.55
CA GLN A 85 6.08 -9.98 2.37
C GLN A 85 5.93 -8.48 2.66
N TYR A 86 4.85 -8.08 3.34
CA TYR A 86 4.58 -6.67 3.62
C TYR A 86 5.49 -6.10 4.71
N LEU A 87 5.81 -6.88 5.75
CA LEU A 87 6.74 -6.46 6.78
C LEU A 87 8.15 -6.33 6.23
N GLU A 88 8.63 -7.27 5.40
CA GLU A 88 9.94 -7.17 4.76
C GLU A 88 10.04 -5.94 3.87
N HIS A 89 9.00 -5.67 3.07
CA HIS A 89 8.92 -4.44 2.29
C HIS A 89 9.00 -3.21 3.19
N PHE A 90 8.25 -3.18 4.29
CA PHE A 90 8.32 -2.08 5.26
C PHE A 90 9.72 -1.92 5.84
N VAL A 91 10.37 -3.00 6.28
CA VAL A 91 11.71 -2.92 6.89
C VAL A 91 12.78 -2.49 5.90
N THR A 92 12.59 -2.84 4.62
CA THR A 92 13.53 -2.51 3.53
C THR A 92 13.45 -1.04 3.12
N TYR A 93 12.23 -0.50 3.01
CA TYR A 93 12.01 0.83 2.39
C TYR A 93 11.59 1.93 3.37
N ALA A 94 11.10 1.60 4.57
CA ALA A 94 10.65 2.62 5.51
C ALA A 94 11.83 3.41 6.11
N GLU A 95 11.64 4.73 6.22
CA GLU A 95 12.68 5.62 6.75
C GLU A 95 12.85 5.44 8.27
N PRO A 96 14.07 5.16 8.75
CA PRO A 96 14.31 4.86 10.17
C PRO A 96 14.04 6.03 11.12
N ASP A 97 14.29 7.27 10.67
CA ASP A 97 13.98 8.47 11.44
C ASP A 97 12.47 8.66 11.67
N LYS A 98 11.63 8.19 10.74
CA LYS A 98 10.16 8.32 10.85
C LYS A 98 9.51 7.12 11.54
N TYR A 99 10.09 5.94 11.37
CA TYR A 99 9.47 4.66 11.73
C TYR A 99 10.31 3.85 12.73
N GLY A 100 11.19 4.48 13.51
CA GLY A 100 12.19 3.78 14.32
C GLY A 100 11.63 2.66 15.21
N ASP A 101 10.53 2.90 15.92
CA ASP A 101 9.90 1.88 16.77
C ASP A 101 9.05 0.88 15.98
N ASP A 102 8.37 1.33 14.93
CA ASP A 102 7.63 0.47 14.01
C ASP A 102 8.55 -0.53 13.30
N LEU A 103 9.75 -0.11 12.91
CA LEU A 103 10.78 -0.96 12.30
C LEU A 103 11.26 -2.02 13.28
N LYS A 104 11.44 -1.67 14.56
CA LYS A 104 11.79 -2.66 15.60
C LYS A 104 10.66 -3.67 15.76
N GLN A 105 9.41 -3.20 15.77
CA GLN A 105 8.23 -4.06 15.85
C GLN A 105 8.14 -5.01 14.64
N ALA A 106 8.25 -4.48 13.42
CA ALA A 106 8.21 -5.27 12.19
C ALA A 106 9.29 -6.35 12.16
N LYS A 107 10.54 -5.99 12.51
CA LYS A 107 11.65 -6.95 12.64
C LYS A 107 11.37 -8.03 13.67
N LYS A 108 10.76 -7.67 14.80
CA LYS A 108 10.39 -8.64 15.86
C LYS A 108 9.33 -9.62 15.37
N ILE A 109 8.32 -9.14 14.64
CA ILE A 109 7.28 -10.00 14.08
C ILE A 109 7.87 -10.91 13.00
N LEU A 110 8.68 -10.38 12.07
CA LEU A 110 9.38 -11.20 11.07
C LEU A 110 10.22 -12.31 11.71
N ALA A 111 10.96 -12.01 12.77
CA ALA A 111 11.72 -13.03 13.50
C ALA A 111 10.81 -14.10 14.14
N ALA A 112 9.59 -13.75 14.55
CA ALA A 112 8.61 -14.70 15.06
C ALA A 112 7.97 -15.53 13.94
N LEU A 113 7.66 -14.92 12.79
CA LEU A 113 7.12 -15.59 11.60
C LEU A 113 8.11 -16.61 11.03
N ASN A 114 9.39 -16.22 10.91
CA ASN A 114 10.43 -17.12 10.42
C ASN A 114 10.60 -18.36 11.35
N LYS A 115 10.52 -18.17 12.67
CA LYS A 115 10.51 -19.29 13.63
C LYS A 115 9.30 -20.22 13.50
N GLN A 116 8.17 -19.72 12.99
CA GLN A 116 6.97 -20.52 12.72
C GLN A 116 7.08 -21.26 11.38
N GLY A 117 8.18 -21.09 10.62
CA GLY A 117 8.36 -21.67 9.29
C GLY A 117 7.67 -20.88 8.19
N CYS A 118 7.32 -19.62 8.45
CA CYS A 118 6.77 -18.70 7.47
C CYS A 118 7.90 -17.85 6.88
N ASP A 119 8.55 -18.39 5.85
CA ASP A 119 9.61 -17.81 5.03
C ASP A 119 9.17 -17.88 3.54
#